data_AF-A0A150T9W1-F1
#
_entry.id   AF-A0A150T9W1-F1
#
_cell.length_a   1.000
_cell.length_b   1.000
_cell.length_c   1.000
_cell.angle_alpha   90.00
_cell.angle_beta   90.00
_cell.angle_gamma   90.00
#
_symmetry.space_group_name_H-M   'P 1'
#
loop_
_entity.id
_entity.type
_entity.pdbx_description
1 polymer ?
#
loop_
_entity_poly.entity_id
_entity_poly.type
_entity_poly.pdbx_seq_one_letter_code
_entity_poly.pdbx_strand_id
1 'polypeptide(L)'
;MTAMRRDQRMAAHAYACVRNVPMNLREQYEVAVNLLGPAVLRNGLCAALAFLERRSESLAYQQFFRDLAGADVPGLETRESERPEHALPERARQLDLDEYQLASREMLLVAHWFKRAVQATFQEE
;
A
#
# COMPACT_ATOMS: atom_id res chain seq x y z
N MET A 1 19.91 21.26 -7.00
CA MET A 1 18.71 20.41 -7.09
C MET A 1 18.12 20.29 -5.69
N THR A 2 16.89 20.74 -5.48
CA THR A 2 16.21 20.67 -4.17
C THR A 2 15.79 19.23 -3.92
N ALA A 3 16.24 18.62 -2.82
CA ALA A 3 15.86 17.25 -2.47
C ALA A 3 14.34 17.15 -2.28
N MET A 4 13.72 16.15 -2.92
CA MET A 4 12.27 15.95 -2.85
C MET A 4 11.86 15.52 -1.45
N ARG A 5 10.83 16.18 -0.87
CA ARG A 5 10.34 15.87 0.48
C ARG A 5 9.69 14.49 0.51
N ARG A 6 9.67 13.84 1.68
CA ARG A 6 9.09 12.50 1.87
C ARG A 6 7.67 12.39 1.29
N ASP A 7 6.81 13.34 1.63
CA ASP A 7 5.42 13.38 1.16
C ASP A 7 5.32 13.51 -0.37
N GLN A 8 6.21 14.30 -0.99
CA GLN A 8 6.30 14.40 -2.45
C GLN A 8 6.74 13.08 -3.10
N ARG A 9 7.65 12.32 -2.45
CA ARG A 9 8.05 10.97 -2.91
C ARG A 9 6.90 9.98 -2.82
N MET A 10 6.15 9.98 -1.72
CA MET A 10 4.99 9.11 -1.55
C MET A 10 3.90 9.42 -2.58
N ALA A 11 3.61 10.70 -2.81
CA ALA A 11 2.69 11.13 -3.86
C ALA A 11 3.17 10.67 -5.24
N ALA A 12 4.42 10.96 -5.60
CA ALA A 12 4.98 10.58 -6.90
C ALA A 12 4.93 9.06 -7.12
N HIS A 13 5.27 8.27 -6.11
CA HIS A 13 5.18 6.81 -6.12
C HIS A 13 3.75 6.32 -6.35
N ALA A 14 2.80 6.78 -5.54
CA ALA A 14 1.40 6.37 -5.64
C ALA A 14 0.82 6.67 -7.03
N TYR A 15 1.06 7.87 -7.57
CA TYR A 15 0.59 8.22 -8.92
C TYR A 15 1.28 7.41 -10.03
N ALA A 16 2.56 7.07 -9.87
CA ALA A 16 3.28 6.22 -10.83
C ALA A 16 2.72 4.78 -10.83
N CYS A 17 2.55 4.17 -9.66
CA CYS A 17 1.95 2.84 -9.52
C CYS A 17 0.55 2.79 -10.12
N VAL A 18 -0.34 3.69 -9.68
CA VAL A 18 -1.75 3.68 -10.10
C VAL A 18 -1.88 3.88 -11.62
N ARG A 19 -1.09 4.76 -12.23
CA ARG A 19 -1.11 4.97 -13.69
C ARG A 19 -0.77 3.68 -14.48
N ASN A 20 0.06 2.82 -13.91
CA ASN A 20 0.51 1.58 -14.54
C ASN A 20 -0.42 0.38 -14.27
N VAL A 21 -1.51 0.57 -13.52
CA VAL A 21 -2.47 -0.51 -13.26
C VAL A 21 -3.25 -0.84 -14.55
N PRO A 22 -3.22 -2.10 -15.03
CA PRO A 22 -3.98 -2.54 -16.20
C PRO A 22 -5.48 -2.29 -16.03
N MET A 23 -6.17 -1.85 -17.09
CA MET A 23 -7.60 -1.52 -17.05
C MET A 23 -8.46 -2.64 -16.46
N ASN A 24 -8.18 -3.90 -16.81
CA ASN A 24 -8.90 -5.07 -16.33
C ASN A 24 -8.72 -5.36 -14.82
N LEU A 25 -7.76 -4.70 -14.15
CA LEU A 25 -7.52 -4.83 -12.72
C LEU A 25 -8.02 -3.62 -11.90
N ARG A 26 -8.37 -2.50 -12.56
CA ARG A 26 -8.63 -1.21 -11.89
C ARG A 26 -9.75 -1.28 -10.86
N GLU A 27 -10.87 -1.91 -11.17
CA GLU A 27 -12.02 -2.02 -10.26
C GLU A 27 -11.62 -2.70 -8.94
N GLN A 28 -11.01 -3.89 -9.02
CA GLN A 28 -10.59 -4.62 -7.82
C GLN A 28 -9.42 -3.95 -7.09
N TYR A 29 -8.53 -3.29 -7.82
CA TYR A 29 -7.43 -2.52 -7.26
C TYR A 29 -7.94 -1.31 -6.46
N GLU A 30 -8.92 -0.57 -7.01
CA GLU A 30 -9.58 0.53 -6.33
C GLU A 30 -10.27 0.07 -5.04
N VAL A 31 -10.95 -1.07 -5.08
CA VAL A 31 -11.52 -1.68 -3.88
C VAL A 31 -10.43 -1.94 -2.84
N ALA A 32 -9.30 -2.54 -3.22
CA ALA A 32 -8.18 -2.82 -2.31
C ALA A 32 -7.61 -1.53 -1.67
N VAL A 33 -7.39 -0.48 -2.47
CA VAL A 33 -6.92 0.84 -2.01
C VAL A 33 -7.90 1.47 -1.02
N ASN A 34 -9.20 1.47 -1.35
CA ASN A 34 -10.21 2.10 -0.51
C ASN A 34 -10.47 1.36 0.81
N LEU A 35 -10.09 0.07 0.89
CA LEU A 35 -10.24 -0.73 2.10
C LEU A 35 -9.11 -0.54 3.11
N LEU A 36 -7.87 -0.30 2.65
CA LEU A 36 -6.68 -0.31 3.51
C LEU A 36 -6.76 0.72 4.63
N GLY A 37 -6.95 2.01 4.30
CA GLY A 37 -6.95 3.10 5.29
C GLY A 37 -7.98 2.88 6.42
N PRO A 38 -9.27 2.66 6.10
CA PRO A 38 -10.28 2.35 7.11
C PRO A 38 -9.97 1.09 7.92
N ALA A 39 -9.41 0.05 7.31
CA ALA A 39 -9.05 -1.18 8.01
C ALA A 39 -7.91 -0.95 9.02
N VAL A 40 -6.88 -0.16 8.66
CA VAL A 40 -5.80 0.20 9.59
C VAL A 40 -6.34 0.98 10.79
N LEU A 41 -7.20 1.97 10.56
CA LEU A 41 -7.79 2.78 11.64
C LEU A 41 -8.68 1.97 12.59
N ARG A 42 -9.43 1.00 12.07
CA ARG A 42 -10.41 0.24 12.85
C ARG A 42 -9.79 -0.97 13.56
N ASN A 43 -8.88 -1.68 12.88
CA ASN A 43 -8.41 -2.99 13.30
C ASN A 43 -6.89 -3.05 13.52
N GLY A 44 -6.16 -1.98 13.20
CA GLY A 44 -4.70 -1.94 13.21
C GLY A 44 -4.06 -2.47 11.91
N LEU A 45 -2.78 -2.16 11.75
CA LEU A 45 -1.99 -2.50 10.56
C LEU A 45 -1.92 -4.01 10.29
N CYS A 46 -1.63 -4.83 11.30
CA CYS A 46 -1.53 -6.29 11.13
C CYS A 46 -2.84 -6.90 10.59
N ALA A 47 -3.97 -6.54 11.19
CA ALA A 47 -5.27 -7.05 10.76
C ALA A 47 -5.67 -6.54 9.37
N ALA A 48 -5.32 -5.30 9.03
CA ALA A 48 -5.56 -4.74 7.70
C ALA A 48 -4.76 -5.47 6.62
N LEU A 49 -3.47 -5.73 6.85
CA LEU A 49 -2.62 -6.46 5.92
C LEU A 49 -3.06 -7.93 5.78
N ALA A 50 -3.39 -8.61 6.87
CA ALA A 50 -3.92 -9.98 6.82
C ALA A 50 -5.24 -10.07 6.04
N PHE A 51 -6.10 -9.05 6.13
CA PHE A 51 -7.34 -9.00 5.36
C PHE A 51 -7.08 -8.85 3.86
N LEU A 52 -6.11 -8.03 3.46
CA LEU A 52 -5.68 -7.93 2.06
C LEU A 52 -5.01 -9.24 1.60
N GLU A 53 -4.18 -9.87 2.43
CA GLU A 53 -3.45 -11.11 2.13
C GLU A 53 -4.42 -12.24 1.79
N ARG A 54 -5.55 -12.35 2.49
CA ARG A 54 -6.61 -13.34 2.19
C ARG A 54 -7.20 -13.22 0.79
N ARG A 55 -6.98 -12.10 0.11
CA ARG A 55 -7.47 -11.84 -1.26
C ARG A 55 -6.33 -11.84 -2.28
N SER A 56 -5.14 -12.28 -1.89
CA SER A 56 -3.95 -12.35 -2.75
C SER A 56 -4.07 -13.34 -3.92
N GLU A 57 -5.14 -14.13 -4.01
CA GLU A 57 -5.47 -14.87 -5.24
C GLU A 57 -5.86 -13.93 -6.40
N SER A 58 -6.36 -12.73 -6.09
CA SER A 58 -6.64 -11.70 -7.10
C SER A 58 -5.35 -10.99 -7.52
N LEU A 59 -5.12 -10.94 -8.84
CA LEU A 59 -4.00 -10.21 -9.44
C LEU A 59 -3.98 -8.72 -9.06
N ALA A 60 -5.15 -8.11 -8.85
CA ALA A 60 -5.25 -6.71 -8.44
C ALA A 60 -4.73 -6.50 -7.01
N TYR A 61 -5.01 -7.43 -6.10
CA TYR A 61 -4.52 -7.38 -4.72
C TYR A 61 -3.02 -7.66 -4.66
N GLN A 62 -2.52 -8.62 -5.45
CA GLN A 62 -1.07 -8.85 -5.59
C GLN A 62 -0.35 -7.61 -6.14
N GLN A 63 -0.94 -6.95 -7.14
CA GLN A 63 -0.40 -5.70 -7.68
C GLN A 63 -0.36 -4.63 -6.59
N PHE A 64 -1.44 -4.46 -5.83
CA PHE A 64 -1.46 -3.48 -4.75
C PHE A 64 -0.42 -3.80 -3.66
N PHE A 65 -0.20 -5.07 -3.30
CA PHE A 65 0.88 -5.44 -2.37
C PHE A 65 2.28 -5.08 -2.91
N ARG A 66 2.55 -5.29 -4.21
CA ARG A 66 3.80 -4.85 -4.83
C ARG A 66 3.96 -3.34 -4.75
N ASP A 67 2.88 -2.60 -5.00
CA ASP A 67 2.89 -1.15 -4.97
C ASP A 67 3.08 -0.60 -3.53
N LEU A 68 2.50 -1.26 -2.53
CA LEU A 68 2.73 -0.95 -1.10
C LEU A 68 4.17 -1.24 -0.67
N ALA A 69 4.74 -2.34 -1.13
CA ALA A 69 6.13 -2.72 -0.84
C ALA A 69 7.14 -1.68 -1.36
N GLY A 70 6.85 -1.05 -2.51
CA GLY A 70 7.65 0.05 -3.05
C GLY A 70 7.44 1.41 -2.39
N ALA A 71 6.56 1.53 -1.39
CA ALA A 71 6.25 2.81 -0.75
C ALA A 71 7.23 3.22 0.36
N ASP A 72 8.28 2.42 0.60
CA ASP A 72 9.34 2.67 1.59
C ASP A 72 8.81 2.98 3.00
N VAL A 73 7.80 2.22 3.46
CA VAL A 73 7.30 2.34 4.82
C VAL A 73 8.34 1.77 5.79
N PRO A 74 8.84 2.55 6.77
CA PRO A 74 9.87 2.10 7.71
C PRO A 74 9.49 0.81 8.43
N GLY A 75 10.39 -0.17 8.42
CA GLY A 75 10.21 -1.48 9.05
C GLY A 75 9.41 -2.49 8.19
N LEU A 76 8.89 -2.06 7.05
CA LEU A 76 8.13 -2.90 6.12
C LEU A 76 8.87 -3.13 4.79
N GLU A 77 10.17 -2.83 4.72
CA GLU A 77 10.96 -2.93 3.50
C GLU A 77 11.08 -4.39 3.04
N THR A 78 10.58 -4.68 1.84
CA THR A 78 10.67 -6.03 1.25
C THR A 78 11.94 -6.21 0.43
N ARG A 79 12.47 -7.43 0.41
CA ARG A 79 13.57 -7.80 -0.50
C ARG A 79 13.02 -8.21 -1.86
N GLU A 80 13.79 -8.00 -2.92
CA GLU A 80 13.39 -8.35 -4.30
C GLU A 80 13.00 -9.83 -4.48
N SER A 81 13.61 -10.72 -3.70
CA SER A 81 13.34 -12.16 -3.76
C SER A 81 12.06 -12.60 -3.03
N GLU A 82 11.44 -11.69 -2.26
CA GLU A 82 10.28 -12.01 -1.43
C GLU A 82 8.97 -11.72 -2.17
N ARG A 83 7.92 -12.46 -1.80
CA ARG A 83 6.56 -12.18 -2.23
C ARG A 83 5.94 -11.11 -1.33
N PRO A 84 5.66 -9.89 -1.83
CA PRO A 84 5.17 -8.78 -0.99
C PRO A 84 3.91 -9.12 -0.19
N GLU A 85 3.01 -9.90 -0.77
CA GLU A 85 1.75 -10.32 -0.16
C GLU A 85 1.93 -11.16 1.12
N HIS A 86 3.08 -11.82 1.29
CA HIS A 86 3.42 -12.57 2.52
C HIS A 86 4.42 -11.81 3.38
N ALA A 87 5.35 -11.12 2.74
CA ALA A 87 6.45 -10.43 3.40
C ALA A 87 5.99 -9.22 4.22
N LEU A 88 5.02 -8.45 3.72
CA LEU A 88 4.49 -7.27 4.43
C LEU A 88 3.70 -7.64 5.70
N PRO A 89 2.72 -8.57 5.67
CA PRO A 89 2.05 -9.02 6.89
C PRO A 89 3.00 -9.64 7.92
N GLU A 90 3.99 -10.42 7.47
CA GLU A 90 4.97 -11.03 8.37
C GLU A 90 5.80 -9.98 9.09
N ARG A 91 6.37 -9.01 8.35
CA ARG A 91 7.15 -7.93 8.96
C ARG A 91 6.34 -7.10 9.93
N ALA A 92 5.12 -6.72 9.56
CA ALA A 92 4.26 -5.94 10.44
C ALA A 92 4.01 -6.62 11.80
N ARG A 93 4.00 -7.96 11.84
CA ARG A 93 3.87 -8.75 13.09
C ARG A 93 5.15 -8.83 13.91
N GLN A 94 6.30 -8.58 13.30
CA GLN A 94 7.62 -8.67 13.93
C GLN A 94 8.12 -7.32 14.46
N LEU A 95 7.48 -6.21 14.09
CA LEU A 95 7.82 -4.87 14.58
C LEU A 95 7.64 -4.78 16.10
N ASP A 96 8.54 -4.04 16.75
CA ASP A 96 8.30 -3.61 18.12
C ASP A 96 7.19 -2.55 18.18
N LEU A 97 6.81 -2.13 19.39
CA LEU A 97 5.68 -1.21 19.56
C LEU A 97 5.91 0.15 18.90
N ASP A 98 7.12 0.70 18.99
CA ASP A 98 7.42 2.05 18.49
C ASP A 98 7.51 2.05 16.97
N GLU A 99 8.17 1.03 16.42
CA GLU A 99 8.23 0.76 14.98
C GLU A 99 6.84 0.51 14.41
N TYR A 100 6.02 -0.29 15.07
CA TYR A 100 4.66 -0.60 14.64
C TYR A 100 3.77 0.64 14.58
N GLN A 101 3.87 1.53 15.58
CA GLN A 101 3.14 2.79 15.57
C GLN A 101 3.60 3.71 14.44
N LEU A 102 4.91 3.78 14.18
CA LEU A 102 5.46 4.55 13.07
C LEU A 102 4.97 3.99 11.73
N ALA A 103 5.14 2.68 11.49
CA ALA A 103 4.69 2.00 10.28
C ALA A 103 3.19 2.15 10.05
N SER A 104 2.37 2.10 11.11
CA SER A 104 0.92 2.32 11.02
C SER A 104 0.59 3.74 10.56
N ARG A 105 1.27 4.76 11.09
CA ARG A 105 1.08 6.17 10.67
C ARG A 105 1.52 6.38 9.21
N GLU A 106 2.67 5.84 8.84
CA GLU A 106 3.19 5.95 7.48
C GLU A 106 2.29 5.21 6.47
N MET A 107 1.79 4.02 6.82
CA MET A 107 0.86 3.27 5.97
C MET A 107 -0.46 4.04 5.74
N LEU A 108 -0.94 4.81 6.72
CA LEU A 108 -2.10 5.68 6.53
C LEU A 108 -1.83 6.82 5.52
N LEU A 109 -0.61 7.38 5.52
CA LEU A 109 -0.19 8.37 4.53
C LEU A 109 -0.07 7.75 3.14
N VAL A 110 0.49 6.54 3.03
CA VAL A 110 0.52 5.77 1.77
C VAL A 110 -0.91 5.55 1.26
N ALA A 111 -1.80 4.99 2.09
CA ALA A 111 -3.19 4.73 1.73
C ALA A 111 -3.91 6.00 1.26
N HIS A 112 -3.65 7.15 1.90
CA HIS A 112 -4.20 8.44 1.50
C HIS A 112 -3.77 8.83 0.08
N TRP A 113 -2.47 8.73 -0.24
CA TRP A 113 -1.95 9.07 -1.56
C TRP A 113 -2.43 8.12 -2.65
N PHE A 114 -2.47 6.81 -2.39
CA PHE A 114 -3.03 5.83 -3.33
C PHE A 114 -4.51 6.10 -3.60
N LYS A 115 -5.30 6.42 -2.57
CA LYS A 115 -6.71 6.79 -2.74
C LYS A 115 -6.87 8.01 -3.67
N ARG A 116 -6.08 9.07 -3.44
CA ARG A 116 -6.10 10.26 -4.29
C ARG A 116 -5.68 9.98 -5.73
N ALA A 117 -4.64 9.15 -5.91
CA ALA A 117 -4.17 8.76 -7.22
C ALA A 117 -5.23 7.98 -8.00
N VAL A 118 -5.88 7.00 -7.37
CA VAL A 118 -6.99 6.23 -7.98
C VAL A 118 -8.13 7.17 -8.39
N GLN A 119 -8.63 7.99 -7.48
CA GLN A 119 -9.73 8.94 -7.75
C GLN A 119 -9.42 9.92 -8.88
N ALA A 120 -8.15 10.28 -9.06
CA ALA A 120 -7.71 11.21 -10.09
C ALA A 120 -7.46 10.56 -11.46
N THR A 121 -7.23 9.25 -11.53
CA THR A 121 -6.71 8.59 -12.75
C THR A 121 -7.56 7.45 -13.27
N PHE A 122 -8.41 6.84 -12.45
CA PHE A 122 -9.32 5.76 -12.85
C PHE A 122 -10.68 6.27 -13.35
N GLN A 123 -10.81 7.58 -13.65
CA GLN A 123 -12.06 8.12 -14.20
C GLN A 123 -12.50 7.32 -15.44
N GLU A 124 -13.82 7.12 -15.55
CA GLU A 124 -14.49 6.34 -16.60
C GLU A 124 -14.06 6.86 -17.99
N GLU A 125 -13.37 6.02 -18.77
CA GLU A 125 -13.37 6.13 -20.23
C GLU A 125 -14.65 5.52 -20.80
#